data_AF-A0A7W9IEY6-F1
#
_entry.id   AF-A0A7W9IEY6-F1
#
_cell.length_a   1.000
_cell.length_b   1.000
_cell.length_c   1.000
_cell.angle_alpha   90.00
_cell.angle_beta   90.00
_cell.angle_gamma   90.00
#
_symmetry.space_group_name_H-M   'P 1'
#
loop_
_entity.id
_entity.type
_entity.pdbx_description
1 polymer ?
#
loop_
_entity_poly.entity_id
_entity_poly.type
_entity_poly.pdbx_seq_one_letter_code
_entity_poly.pdbx_strand_id
1 'polypeptide(L)'
;MNRTEPPGDRGSMSIFTVIFSVVVFLLAGLLVDGGAAINARLRAADVAEQAARAAADQIDVEHLRATGQARLLGESEVCAKAEEIVSAHGSADVRLAGCALGGGGAEVSVSVSVTWEAFFLAAFGFPGAETEATAVAGPDAGEDAGAAGPDAGAGAGAATDAGAGAGPGAGASAATGPGAESGTESGAGTGAAGPAAGPGSGGEAASGAGADRTL
;
A
#
# COMPACT_ATOMS: atom_id res chain seq x y z
N MET A 1 34.80 -50.28 -50.40
CA MET A 1 35.15 -49.00 -49.75
C MET A 1 33.91 -48.44 -49.07
N ASN A 2 33.74 -48.68 -47.77
CA ASN A 2 32.65 -48.03 -47.01
C ASN A 2 33.10 -46.62 -46.65
N ARG A 3 32.40 -45.62 -47.19
CA ARG A 3 32.61 -44.21 -46.88
C ARG A 3 31.80 -43.92 -45.62
N THR A 4 32.46 -43.72 -44.48
CA THR A 4 31.84 -43.23 -43.25
C THR A 4 31.53 -41.75 -43.42
N GLU A 5 30.27 -41.39 -43.63
CA GLU A 5 29.84 -40.00 -43.62
C GLU A 5 29.85 -39.46 -42.18
N PRO A 6 30.47 -38.30 -41.92
CA PRO A 6 30.51 -37.72 -40.58
C PRO A 6 29.10 -37.24 -40.17
N PRO A 7 28.54 -37.74 -39.05
CA PRO A 7 27.27 -37.24 -38.53
C PRO A 7 27.51 -35.89 -37.84
N GLY A 8 27.34 -34.77 -38.56
CA GLY A 8 27.76 -33.45 -38.07
C GLY A 8 26.65 -32.42 -37.82
N ASP A 9 25.84 -32.10 -38.84
CA ASP A 9 25.22 -30.77 -38.83
C ASP A 9 23.80 -30.70 -38.27
N ARG A 10 23.02 -31.78 -38.36
CA ARG A 10 21.63 -31.79 -37.85
C ARG A 10 21.55 -31.70 -36.33
N GLY A 11 22.55 -32.25 -35.63
CA GLY A 11 22.63 -32.21 -34.17
C GLY A 11 22.89 -30.81 -33.62
N SER A 12 23.78 -30.04 -34.27
CA SER A 12 24.16 -28.69 -33.83
C SER A 12 23.01 -27.68 -33.95
N MET A 13 22.26 -27.72 -35.05
CA MET A 13 21.03 -26.90 -35.18
C MET A 13 20.00 -27.26 -34.11
N SER A 14 19.76 -28.55 -33.86
CA SER A 14 18.77 -28.99 -32.88
C SER A 14 19.11 -28.54 -31.46
N ILE A 15 20.37 -28.65 -31.04
CA ILE A 15 20.77 -28.25 -29.67
C ILE A 15 20.74 -26.72 -29.51
N PHE A 16 21.14 -25.97 -30.54
CA PHE A 16 21.01 -24.52 -30.54
C PHE A 16 19.55 -24.08 -30.41
N THR A 17 18.64 -24.67 -31.19
CA THR A 17 17.21 -24.34 -31.12
C THR A 17 16.62 -24.64 -29.74
N VAL A 18 17.00 -25.76 -29.13
CA VAL A 18 16.53 -26.12 -27.78
C VAL A 18 16.99 -25.08 -26.76
N ILE A 19 18.29 -24.75 -26.72
CA ILE A 19 18.82 -23.75 -25.78
C ILE A 19 18.17 -22.38 -26.02
N PHE A 20 18.07 -21.96 -27.29
CA PHE A 20 17.44 -20.70 -27.66
C PHE A 20 15.98 -20.63 -27.24
N SER A 21 15.22 -21.72 -27.40
CA SER A 21 13.82 -21.77 -26.96
C SER A 21 13.70 -21.56 -25.45
N VAL A 22 14.57 -22.18 -24.64
CA VAL A 22 14.59 -21.99 -23.18
C VAL A 22 14.85 -20.52 -22.83
N VAL A 23 15.81 -19.87 -23.51
CA VAL A 23 16.10 -18.45 -23.29
C VAL A 23 14.90 -17.57 -23.65
N VAL A 24 14.23 -17.83 -24.77
CA VAL A 24 13.03 -17.07 -25.17
C VAL A 24 11.90 -17.24 -24.15
N PHE A 25 11.67 -18.45 -23.64
CA PHE A 25 10.67 -18.68 -22.59
C PHE A 25 11.05 -17.97 -21.28
N LEU A 26 12.32 -17.94 -20.91
CA LEU A 26 12.79 -17.17 -19.75
C LEU A 26 12.56 -15.67 -19.94
N LEU A 27 12.87 -15.12 -21.12
CA LEU A 27 12.61 -13.72 -21.43
C LEU A 27 11.12 -13.38 -21.44
N ALA A 28 10.29 -14.27 -21.99
CA ALA A 28 8.84 -14.11 -21.95
C ALA A 28 8.30 -14.10 -20.51
N GLY A 29 8.80 -15.00 -19.65
CA GLY A 29 8.46 -15.01 -18.23
C GLY A 29 8.87 -13.73 -17.50
N LEU A 30 10.08 -13.23 -17.77
CA LEU A 30 10.56 -11.96 -17.21
C LEU A 30 9.69 -10.77 -17.64
N LEU A 31 9.19 -10.75 -18.88
CA LEU A 31 8.29 -9.70 -19.35
C LEU A 31 6.94 -9.73 -18.63
N VAL A 32 6.37 -10.92 -18.40
CA VAL A 32 5.10 -11.07 -17.69
C VAL A 32 5.25 -10.64 -16.23
N ASP A 33 6.26 -11.18 -15.54
CA ASP A 33 6.48 -10.89 -14.12
C ASP A 33 6.96 -9.43 -13.91
N GLY A 34 7.78 -8.90 -14.83
CA GLY A 34 8.21 -7.51 -14.82
C GLY A 34 7.05 -6.54 -15.03
N GLY A 35 6.08 -6.90 -15.87
CA GLY A 35 4.84 -6.14 -16.04
C GLY A 35 4.01 -6.08 -14.75
N ALA A 36 3.90 -7.21 -14.03
CA ALA A 36 3.20 -7.27 -12.74
C ALA A 36 3.85 -6.35 -11.70
N ALA A 37 5.18 -6.36 -11.61
CA ALA A 37 5.92 -5.51 -10.69
C ALA A 37 5.68 -4.02 -10.98
N ILE A 38 5.74 -3.59 -12.24
CA ILE A 38 5.49 -2.19 -12.63
C ILE A 38 4.04 -1.79 -12.32
N ASN A 39 3.07 -2.65 -12.65
CA ASN A 39 1.67 -2.39 -12.37
C ASN A 39 1.40 -2.23 -10.87
N ALA A 40 2.04 -3.04 -10.02
CA ALA A 40 1.96 -2.91 -8.57
C ALA A 40 2.49 -1.55 -8.09
N ARG A 41 3.60 -1.06 -8.66
CA ARG A 41 4.15 0.26 -8.33
C ARG A 41 3.20 1.40 -8.68
N LEU A 42 2.67 1.38 -9.89
CA LEU A 42 1.73 2.40 -10.36
C LEU A 42 0.48 2.41 -9.50
N ARG A 43 -0.07 1.23 -9.20
CA ARG A 43 -1.22 1.09 -8.31
C ARG A 43 -0.95 1.58 -6.90
N ALA A 44 0.24 1.29 -6.34
CA ALA A 44 0.62 1.81 -5.02
C ALA A 44 0.67 3.34 -5.02
N ALA A 45 1.26 3.95 -6.04
CA ALA A 45 1.36 5.40 -6.18
C ALA A 45 -0.01 6.05 -6.33
N ASP A 46 -0.87 5.52 -7.20
CA ASP A 46 -2.23 6.05 -7.43
C ASP A 46 -3.06 6.04 -6.14
N VAL A 47 -3.02 4.93 -5.40
CA VAL A 47 -3.77 4.79 -4.14
C VAL A 47 -3.18 5.70 -3.06
N ALA A 48 -1.84 5.79 -2.96
CA ALA A 48 -1.19 6.71 -2.03
C ALA A 48 -1.59 8.16 -2.31
N GLU A 49 -1.59 8.59 -3.57
CA GLU A 49 -2.01 9.94 -3.97
C GLU A 49 -3.48 10.22 -3.62
N GLN A 50 -4.37 9.28 -3.92
CA GLN A 50 -5.79 9.42 -3.63
C GLN A 50 -6.05 9.48 -2.12
N ALA A 51 -5.36 8.64 -1.35
CA ALA A 51 -5.45 8.63 0.11
C ALA A 51 -4.88 9.92 0.71
N ALA A 52 -3.72 10.40 0.23
CA ALA A 52 -3.12 11.65 0.68
C ALA A 52 -4.03 12.85 0.37
N ARG A 53 -4.61 12.93 -0.83
CA ARG A 53 -5.56 14.00 -1.20
C ARG A 53 -6.81 13.98 -0.30
N ALA A 54 -7.43 12.82 -0.12
CA ALA A 54 -8.60 12.71 0.76
C ALA A 54 -8.28 13.03 2.23
N ALA A 55 -7.07 12.68 2.69
CA ALA A 55 -6.60 13.03 4.01
C ALA A 55 -6.34 14.54 4.15
N ALA A 56 -5.83 15.18 3.10
CA ALA A 56 -5.64 16.64 3.05
C ALA A 56 -6.95 17.44 2.98
N ASP A 57 -8.05 16.82 2.55
CA ASP A 57 -9.40 17.43 2.60
C ASP A 57 -9.95 17.54 4.03
N GLN A 58 -9.32 16.88 5.01
CA GLN A 58 -9.72 16.92 6.42
C GLN A 58 -9.21 18.21 7.09
N ILE A 59 -9.84 19.34 6.74
CA ILE A 59 -9.48 20.68 7.19
C ILE A 59 -10.23 21.07 8.48
N ASP A 60 -9.54 21.72 9.41
CA ASP A 60 -10.16 22.40 10.56
C ASP A 60 -10.84 23.69 10.09
N VAL A 61 -12.13 23.56 9.76
CA VAL A 61 -12.92 24.67 9.22
C VAL A 61 -13.16 25.76 10.28
N GLU A 62 -13.16 25.43 11.57
CA GLU A 62 -13.35 26.43 12.61
C GLU A 62 -12.09 27.29 12.76
N HIS A 63 -10.91 26.65 12.75
CA HIS A 63 -9.63 27.35 12.69
C HIS A 63 -9.55 28.24 11.45
N LEU A 64 -9.90 27.69 10.27
CA LEU A 64 -9.89 28.44 9.02
C LEU A 64 -10.79 29.68 9.07
N ARG A 65 -12.00 29.58 9.64
CA ARG A 65 -12.91 30.74 9.78
C ARG A 65 -12.41 31.77 10.79
N ALA A 66 -11.75 31.33 11.87
CA ALA A 66 -11.28 32.20 12.93
C ALA A 66 -9.96 32.93 12.58
N THR A 67 -9.04 32.25 11.90
CA THR A 67 -7.68 32.74 11.62
C THR A 67 -7.42 33.07 10.14
N GLY A 68 -8.26 32.56 9.23
CA GLY A 68 -8.02 32.62 7.79
C GLY A 68 -6.94 31.65 7.30
N GLN A 69 -6.41 30.78 8.16
CA GLN A 69 -5.33 29.86 7.82
C GLN A 69 -5.84 28.43 7.68
N ALA A 70 -5.52 27.76 6.57
CA ALA A 70 -5.86 26.36 6.39
C ALA A 70 -4.94 25.49 7.25
N ARG A 71 -5.56 24.59 8.00
CA ARG A 71 -4.87 23.61 8.84
C ARG A 71 -5.65 22.31 8.78
N LEU A 72 -4.94 21.19 8.73
CA LEU A 72 -5.54 19.87 8.82
C LEU A 72 -6.06 19.62 10.25
N LEU A 73 -7.04 18.73 10.35
CA LEU A 73 -7.48 18.16 11.63
C LEU A 73 -6.36 17.35 12.30
N GLY A 74 -6.66 16.72 13.44
CA GLY A 74 -5.72 15.85 14.13
C GLY A 74 -5.27 14.66 13.29
N GLU A 75 -4.13 14.08 13.66
CA GLU A 75 -3.54 12.95 12.93
C GLU A 75 -4.47 11.75 12.88
N SER A 76 -5.23 11.51 13.94
CA SER A 76 -6.25 10.47 13.99
C SER A 76 -7.31 10.62 12.89
N GLU A 77 -7.86 11.83 12.70
CA GLU A 77 -8.94 12.09 11.77
C GLU A 77 -8.46 12.04 10.33
N VAL A 78 -7.27 12.57 10.08
CA VAL A 78 -6.61 12.59 8.77
C VAL A 78 -6.23 11.17 8.35
N CYS A 79 -5.58 10.41 9.24
CA CYS A 79 -5.17 9.04 8.94
C CYS A 79 -6.33 8.05 8.87
N ALA A 80 -7.41 8.26 9.65
CA ALA A 80 -8.63 7.48 9.49
C ALA A 80 -9.23 7.67 8.08
N LYS A 81 -9.16 8.89 7.53
CA LYS A 81 -9.64 9.15 6.16
C LYS A 81 -8.75 8.50 5.10
N ALA A 82 -7.42 8.53 5.28
CA ALA A 82 -6.50 7.80 4.40
C ALA A 82 -6.79 6.29 4.41
N GLU A 83 -7.00 5.70 5.59
CA GLU A 83 -7.34 4.28 5.75
C GLU A 83 -8.67 3.91 5.09
N GLU A 84 -9.68 4.78 5.18
CA GLU A 84 -10.96 4.61 4.46
C GLU A 84 -10.74 4.51 2.94
N ILE A 85 -9.91 5.38 2.36
CA ILE A 85 -9.59 5.32 0.93
C ILE A 85 -8.85 4.03 0.57
N VAL A 86 -7.79 3.69 1.32
CA VAL A 86 -6.99 2.49 1.04
C VAL A 86 -7.85 1.22 1.15
N SER A 87 -8.70 1.12 2.16
CA SER A 87 -9.61 -0.02 2.33
C SER A 87 -10.71 -0.10 1.26
N ALA A 88 -11.16 1.04 0.72
CA ALA A 88 -12.09 1.08 -0.41
C ALA A 88 -11.50 0.51 -1.71
N HIS A 89 -10.18 0.51 -1.87
CA HIS A 89 -9.50 -0.15 -2.99
C HIS A 89 -9.49 -1.69 -2.90
N GLY A 90 -10.00 -2.25 -1.79
CA GLY A 90 -10.74 -3.51 -1.72
C GLY A 90 -10.03 -4.83 -2.03
N SER A 91 -8.76 -4.80 -2.42
CA SER A 91 -7.97 -6.03 -2.65
C SER A 91 -7.03 -6.29 -1.47
N ALA A 92 -6.92 -7.55 -1.06
CA ALA A 92 -6.01 -8.01 0.00
C ALA A 92 -4.54 -7.63 -0.24
N ASP A 93 -4.20 -7.30 -1.48
CA ASP A 93 -2.86 -6.93 -1.90
C ASP A 93 -2.48 -5.48 -1.56
N VAL A 94 -3.45 -4.59 -1.28
CA VAL A 94 -3.19 -3.16 -1.05
C VAL A 94 -3.39 -2.85 0.43
N ARG A 95 -2.42 -2.18 1.06
CA ARG A 95 -2.40 -1.94 2.51
C ARG A 95 -1.86 -0.56 2.82
N LEU A 96 -2.34 0.05 3.90
CA LEU A 96 -1.74 1.26 4.44
C LEU A 96 -0.45 0.85 5.17
N ALA A 97 0.70 1.34 4.69
CA ALA A 97 2.00 1.09 5.30
C ALA A 97 2.35 2.15 6.35
N GLY A 98 1.85 3.38 6.17
CA GLY A 98 2.03 4.46 7.13
C GLY A 98 1.19 5.70 6.81
N CYS A 99 0.91 6.50 7.82
CA CYS A 99 0.31 7.81 7.69
C CYS A 99 0.86 8.72 8.79
N ALA A 100 1.24 9.94 8.44
CA ALA A 100 1.79 10.91 9.40
C ALA A 100 1.42 12.33 9.00
N LEU A 101 1.07 13.16 10.00
CA LEU A 101 0.95 14.60 9.79
C LEU A 101 2.31 15.28 9.82
N GLY A 102 2.54 16.15 8.84
CA GLY A 102 3.76 16.92 8.64
C GLY A 102 3.50 18.43 8.60
N GLY A 103 4.56 19.21 8.38
CA GLY A 103 4.45 20.65 8.12
C GLY A 103 3.77 21.47 9.22
N GLY A 104 3.78 21.01 10.48
CA GLY A 104 3.05 21.67 11.58
C GLY A 104 1.52 21.52 11.48
N GLY A 105 1.02 20.53 10.73
CA GLY A 105 -0.40 20.31 10.47
C GLY A 105 -0.91 20.91 9.16
N ALA A 106 -0.01 21.27 8.24
CA ALA A 106 -0.33 21.76 6.90
C ALA A 106 -0.09 20.72 5.80
N GLU A 107 0.32 19.51 6.17
CA GLU A 107 0.68 18.46 5.22
C GLU A 107 0.42 17.08 5.83
N VAL A 108 0.08 16.10 5.00
CA VAL A 108 -0.05 14.69 5.37
C VAL A 108 0.75 13.83 4.40
N SER A 109 1.54 12.91 4.95
CA SER A 109 2.26 11.87 4.19
C SER A 109 1.56 10.52 4.36
N VAL A 110 1.27 9.85 3.26
CA VAL A 110 0.61 8.54 3.23
C VAL A 110 1.46 7.56 2.44
N SER A 111 1.81 6.44 3.07
CA SER A 111 2.51 5.31 2.45
C SER A 111 1.56 4.13 2.26
N VAL A 112 1.56 3.57 1.05
CA VAL A 112 0.74 2.41 0.66
C VAL A 112 1.64 1.31 0.14
N SER A 113 1.43 0.07 0.61
CA SER A 113 2.11 -1.11 0.09
C SER A 113 1.19 -1.97 -0.76
N VAL A 114 1.75 -2.55 -1.81
CA VAL A 114 1.08 -3.45 -2.75
C VAL A 114 1.90 -4.72 -2.91
N THR A 115 1.31 -5.88 -2.64
CA THR A 115 1.93 -7.18 -2.92
C THR A 115 1.67 -7.64 -4.34
N TRP A 116 2.68 -8.22 -4.98
CA TRP A 116 2.54 -8.86 -6.28
C TRP A 116 3.22 -10.23 -6.28
N GLU A 117 2.63 -11.16 -7.03
CA GLU A 117 3.13 -12.52 -7.19
C GLU A 117 3.79 -12.67 -8.56
N ALA A 118 4.94 -13.33 -8.60
CA ALA A 118 5.57 -13.72 -9.85
C ALA A 118 5.00 -15.07 -10.31
N PHE A 119 4.70 -15.23 -11.59
CA PHE A 119 4.17 -16.48 -12.11
C PHE A 119 5.30 -17.38 -12.64
N PHE A 120 6.20 -16.84 -13.47
CA PHE A 120 7.27 -17.61 -14.07
C PHE A 120 8.49 -17.74 -13.16
N LEU A 121 8.88 -16.65 -12.50
CA LEU A 121 10.01 -16.64 -11.57
C LEU A 121 9.71 -17.43 -10.29
N ALA A 122 8.44 -17.63 -9.92
CA ALA A 122 8.07 -18.49 -8.80
C ALA A 122 8.49 -19.94 -9.01
N ALA A 123 8.44 -20.44 -10.25
CA ALA A 123 8.95 -21.78 -10.58
C ALA A 123 10.47 -21.91 -10.35
N PHE A 124 11.18 -20.78 -10.29
CA PHE A 124 12.61 -20.68 -10.00
C PHE A 124 12.90 -20.21 -8.56
N GLY A 125 11.89 -20.16 -7.69
CA GLY A 125 12.05 -19.85 -6.26
C GLY A 125 11.84 -18.38 -5.88
N PHE A 126 11.33 -17.54 -6.77
CA PHE A 126 11.03 -16.12 -6.48
C PHE A 126 9.51 -15.90 -6.51
N PRO A 127 8.82 -15.91 -5.35
CA PRO A 127 7.36 -15.90 -5.31
C PRO A 127 6.72 -14.55 -5.68
N GLY A 128 7.50 -13.47 -5.68
CA GLY A 128 6.99 -12.10 -5.82
C GLY A 128 7.64 -11.18 -4.81
N ALA A 129 7.11 -9.97 -4.65
CA ALA A 129 7.57 -9.01 -3.67
C ALA A 129 6.46 -8.05 -3.24
N GLU A 130 6.73 -7.32 -2.17
CA GLU A 130 5.95 -6.14 -1.78
C GLU A 130 6.60 -4.89 -2.39
N THR A 131 5.79 -3.91 -2.78
CA THR A 131 6.27 -2.60 -3.21
C THR A 131 5.49 -1.52 -2.51
N GLU A 132 6.19 -0.50 -2.03
CA GLU A 132 5.62 0.63 -1.33
C GLU A 132 5.74 1.90 -2.18
N ALA A 133 4.74 2.78 -2.07
CA ALA A 133 4.77 4.13 -2.60
C ALA A 133 4.26 5.11 -1.55
N THR A 134 4.81 6.32 -1.55
CA THR A 134 4.45 7.39 -0.62
C THR A 134 3.99 8.60 -1.42
N ALA A 135 2.90 9.22 -0.98
CA ALA A 135 2.42 10.49 -1.50
C ALA A 135 2.19 11.47 -0.36
N VAL A 136 2.33 12.76 -0.68
CA VAL A 136 2.23 13.84 0.29
C VAL A 136 1.29 14.91 -0.26
N ALA A 137 0.39 15.42 0.58
CA ALA A 137 -0.59 16.43 0.19
C ALA A 137 -0.86 17.43 1.32
N GLY A 138 -1.21 18.67 0.95
CA GLY A 138 -1.63 19.73 1.87
C GLY A 138 -2.99 20.30 1.47
N PRO A 139 -3.65 21.05 2.36
CA PRO A 139 -4.97 21.60 2.09
C PRO A 139 -4.91 22.70 1.03
N ASP A 140 -5.79 22.64 0.03
CA ASP A 140 -5.88 23.66 -1.01
C ASP A 140 -6.70 24.85 -0.50
N ALA A 141 -6.00 25.85 0.05
CA ALA A 141 -6.61 27.11 0.43
C ALA A 141 -6.83 27.93 -0.84
N GLY A 142 -8.05 27.93 -1.37
CA GLY A 142 -8.41 28.71 -2.55
C GLY A 142 -7.89 30.15 -2.46
N GLU A 143 -7.56 30.73 -3.62
CA GLU A 143 -6.79 31.98 -3.80
C GLU A 143 -7.32 33.24 -3.07
N ASP A 144 -8.49 33.15 -2.44
CA ASP A 144 -9.11 34.20 -1.64
C ASP A 144 -8.77 34.16 -0.14
N ALA A 145 -8.10 33.10 0.33
CA ALA A 145 -7.58 32.99 1.71
C ALA A 145 -6.29 33.80 1.88
N GLY A 146 -6.44 35.12 1.77
CA GLY A 146 -5.58 36.17 2.31
C GLY A 146 -4.07 35.91 2.36
N ALA A 147 -3.34 36.51 1.42
CA ALA A 147 -1.97 36.99 1.55
C ALA A 147 -1.31 36.71 2.92
N ALA A 148 -0.66 35.55 3.02
CA ALA A 148 0.40 35.39 4.01
C ALA A 148 1.44 36.49 3.74
N GLY A 149 1.84 37.19 4.79
CA GLY A 149 2.88 38.22 4.73
C GLY A 149 4.21 37.73 4.15
N PRO A 150 5.16 38.63 3.87
CA PRO A 150 6.29 38.44 2.95
C PRO A 150 7.42 37.49 3.44
N ASP A 151 7.12 36.30 3.96
CA ASP A 151 8.13 35.50 4.68
C ASP A 151 8.02 33.98 4.45
N ALA A 152 7.21 33.50 3.49
CA ALA A 152 7.17 32.08 3.13
C ALA A 152 7.55 31.91 1.66
N GLY A 153 8.75 31.37 1.46
CA GLY A 153 9.34 31.12 0.16
C GLY A 153 8.42 30.33 -0.77
N ALA A 154 8.53 30.67 -2.04
CA ALA A 154 7.90 30.00 -3.16
C ALA A 154 7.95 28.46 -3.04
N GLY A 155 6.77 27.85 -2.92
CA GLY A 155 6.53 26.45 -3.22
C GLY A 155 5.51 26.38 -4.35
N ALA A 156 5.93 26.79 -5.56
CA ALA A 156 5.16 26.49 -6.75
C ALA A 156 4.97 24.97 -6.81
N GLY A 157 3.72 24.54 -7.00
CA GLY A 157 3.37 23.17 -7.35
C GLY A 157 4.08 22.78 -8.64
N ALA A 158 5.29 22.27 -8.50
CA ALA A 158 5.85 21.35 -9.44
C ALA A 158 5.35 19.98 -9.00
N ALA A 159 4.43 19.42 -9.78
CA ALA A 159 4.46 17.99 -10.03
C ALA A 159 5.90 17.68 -10.49
N THR A 160 6.79 17.39 -9.54
CA THR A 160 8.06 16.75 -9.88
C THR A 160 7.68 15.33 -10.24
N ASP A 161 7.65 15.09 -11.54
CA ASP A 161 7.94 13.79 -12.12
C ASP A 161 9.13 13.18 -11.37
N ALA A 162 8.82 12.35 -10.37
CA ALA A 162 9.80 11.60 -9.58
C ALA A 162 9.67 10.12 -9.94
N GLY A 163 9.75 9.84 -11.24
CA GLY A 163 10.47 8.67 -11.69
C GLY A 163 11.95 8.78 -11.30
N ALA A 164 12.30 8.43 -10.06
CA ALA A 164 13.68 8.13 -9.67
C ALA A 164 13.68 7.20 -8.46
N GLY A 165 13.86 5.91 -8.73
CA GLY A 165 14.03 4.92 -7.68
C GLY A 165 15.31 5.16 -6.87
N ALA A 166 15.23 4.85 -5.59
CA ALA A 166 16.36 4.41 -4.80
C ALA A 166 15.86 3.44 -3.73
N GLY A 167 16.04 2.14 -3.96
CA GLY A 167 16.35 1.25 -2.85
C GLY A 167 17.68 1.69 -2.21
N PRO A 168 17.94 1.33 -0.95
CA PRO A 168 18.30 -0.06 -0.70
C PRO A 168 17.61 -0.65 0.55
N GLY A 169 17.17 -1.90 0.41
CA GLY A 169 16.72 -2.74 1.51
C GLY A 169 17.05 -4.19 1.20
N ALA A 170 18.34 -4.52 1.22
CA ALA A 170 18.76 -5.90 1.40
C ALA A 170 18.30 -6.35 2.79
N GLY A 171 17.45 -7.38 2.84
CA GLY A 171 16.92 -7.93 4.08
C GLY A 171 16.49 -9.37 3.88
N ALA A 172 17.48 -10.27 3.87
CA ALA A 172 17.42 -11.67 4.25
C ALA A 172 16.27 -12.55 3.74
N SER A 173 16.63 -13.40 2.77
CA SER A 173 16.13 -14.77 2.68
C SER A 173 16.24 -15.47 4.04
N ALA A 174 15.11 -15.85 4.63
CA ALA A 174 15.05 -16.86 5.67
C ALA A 174 14.03 -17.92 5.22
N ALA A 175 14.55 -18.97 4.60
CA ALA A 175 13.86 -20.22 4.41
C ALA A 175 13.36 -20.73 5.77
N THR A 176 12.04 -20.88 5.92
CA THR A 176 11.45 -21.65 7.02
C THR A 176 11.00 -22.99 6.47
N GLY A 177 11.78 -24.03 6.78
CA GLY A 177 11.40 -25.43 6.77
C GLY A 177 11.63 -26.04 8.17
N PRO A 178 10.99 -27.18 8.51
CA PRO A 178 10.39 -27.36 9.83
C PRO A 178 11.27 -28.09 10.87
N GLY A 179 11.02 -27.73 12.14
CA GLY A 179 10.83 -28.63 13.29
C GLY A 179 11.92 -29.64 13.67
N ALA A 180 12.61 -29.37 14.79
CA ALA A 180 13.11 -30.39 15.72
C ALA A 180 13.48 -29.77 17.09
N GLU A 181 12.56 -29.92 18.06
CA GLU A 181 12.72 -30.30 19.48
C GLU A 181 13.96 -29.96 20.33
N SER A 182 13.71 -29.27 21.46
CA SER A 182 14.14 -29.57 22.86
C SER A 182 13.77 -28.37 23.76
N GLY A 183 12.86 -28.51 24.74
CA GLY A 183 13.16 -28.78 26.17
C GLY A 183 13.99 -27.63 26.78
N THR A 184 13.56 -26.83 27.76
CA THR A 184 12.94 -27.16 29.04
C THR A 184 12.52 -25.89 29.79
N GLU A 185 11.43 -26.01 30.57
CA GLU A 185 11.07 -25.28 31.81
C GLU A 185 10.69 -23.79 31.75
N SER A 186 9.37 -23.54 31.77
CA SER A 186 8.77 -22.27 32.19
C SER A 186 7.91 -22.53 33.43
N GLY A 187 8.29 -21.88 34.53
CA GLY A 187 7.61 -21.91 35.81
C GLY A 187 6.28 -21.16 35.78
N ALA A 188 5.25 -21.87 36.26
CA ALA A 188 4.00 -21.44 36.86
C ALA A 188 3.65 -19.93 36.83
N GLY A 189 2.58 -19.61 36.09
CA GLY A 189 1.79 -18.41 36.33
C GLY A 189 0.75 -18.59 37.43
N THR A 190 0.12 -17.49 37.85
CA THR A 190 -1.35 -17.40 37.95
C THR A 190 -1.76 -15.93 38.07
N GLY A 191 -2.55 -15.47 37.10
CA GLY A 191 -3.40 -14.30 37.24
C GLY A 191 -4.76 -14.70 37.83
N ALA A 192 -5.40 -13.76 38.51
CA ALA A 192 -6.82 -13.82 38.84
C ALA A 192 -7.38 -12.39 38.85
N ALA A 193 -8.10 -12.04 37.78
CA ALA A 193 -9.00 -10.90 37.73
C ALA A 193 -10.42 -11.42 38.06
N GLY A 194 -11.05 -10.85 39.08
CA GLY A 194 -12.43 -11.15 39.46
C GLY A 194 -13.44 -10.31 38.67
N PRO A 195 -14.69 -10.79 38.46
CA PRO A 195 -15.77 -10.01 37.87
C PRO A 195 -16.62 -9.34 38.96
N ALA A 196 -17.07 -8.11 38.72
CA ALA A 196 -18.11 -7.45 39.50
C ALA A 196 -19.30 -7.12 38.59
N ALA A 197 -20.46 -7.57 39.05
CA ALA A 197 -21.78 -7.44 38.46
C ALA A 197 -22.47 -6.12 38.86
N GLY A 198 -23.52 -5.73 38.13
CA GLY A 198 -24.56 -4.83 38.65
C GLY A 198 -25.37 -4.05 37.59
N PRO A 199 -26.73 -4.08 37.60
CA PRO A 199 -27.57 -3.65 36.48
C PRO A 199 -28.27 -2.29 36.70
N GLY A 200 -28.78 -1.68 35.62
CA GLY A 200 -29.57 -0.44 35.64
C GLY A 200 -30.63 -0.41 34.54
N SER A 201 -31.88 -0.23 34.98
CA SER A 201 -33.16 -0.31 34.27
C SER A 201 -33.60 0.96 33.54
N GLY A 202 -34.48 0.80 32.55
CA GLY A 202 -35.38 1.83 31.98
C GLY A 202 -35.40 1.76 30.45
N GLY A 203 -36.47 1.43 29.73
CA GLY A 203 -37.89 1.46 30.05
C GLY A 203 -38.53 2.73 29.51
N GLU A 204 -38.69 2.86 28.18
CA GLU A 204 -39.54 3.90 27.59
C GLU A 204 -40.31 3.37 26.37
N ALA A 205 -41.60 3.68 26.36
CA ALA A 205 -42.61 3.25 25.41
C ALA A 205 -43.27 4.48 24.78
N ALA A 206 -43.46 4.47 23.46
CA ALA A 206 -44.53 5.16 22.71
C ALA A 206 -44.45 4.67 21.25
N SER A 207 -45.45 4.03 20.62
CA SER A 207 -46.86 4.38 20.38
C SER A 207 -47.08 5.37 19.22
N GLY A 208 -47.72 4.89 18.15
CA GLY A 208 -48.35 5.67 17.05
C GLY A 208 -47.81 5.26 15.66
N ALA A 209 -48.45 4.43 14.81
CA ALA A 209 -49.78 4.46 14.19
C ALA A 209 -49.92 5.42 12.98
N GLY A 210 -50.26 4.85 11.80
CA GLY A 210 -50.73 5.51 10.56
C GLY A 210 -49.92 5.07 9.32
N ALA A 211 -50.38 4.14 8.45
CA ALA A 211 -51.35 4.31 7.35
C ALA A 211 -50.98 5.49 6.43
N ASP A 212 -50.82 5.40 5.11
CA ASP A 212 -51.76 4.99 4.05
C ASP A 212 -50.97 5.15 2.70
N ARG A 213 -50.81 4.13 1.85
CA ARG A 213 -51.62 3.79 0.66
C ARG A 213 -51.68 4.88 -0.44
N THR A 214 -51.21 4.49 -1.63
CA THR A 214 -51.66 4.94 -2.96
C THR A 214 -51.73 6.45 -3.26
N LEU A 215 -50.84 6.91 -4.14
CA LEU A 215 -51.17 7.38 -5.50
C LEU A 215 -49.97 7.14 -6.41
#